data_AF-A0A7J2VA06-F1
#
_entry.id   AF-A0A7J2VA06-F1
#
_cell.length_a   1.000
_cell.length_b   1.000
_cell.length_c   1.000
_cell.angle_alpha   90.00
_cell.angle_beta   90.00
_cell.angle_gamma   90.00
#
_symmetry.space_group_name_H-M   'P 1'
#
loop_
_entity.id
_entity.type
_entity.pdbx_description
1 polymer ?
#
loop_
_entity_poly.entity_id
_entity_poly.type
_entity_poly.pdbx_seq_one_letter_code
_entity_poly.pdbx_strand_id
1 'polypeptide(L)'
;EKTPGIIGVQGYSCQPIYRALYGAEEKGEDSTLADGVMVYNPPRAGEIAGKIREYSGDVVLVGNTEISRAHSELWQMGFLVEPTSAIVYAAYWKLREKIPSNSSILMVLTGSGLKTLL
;
A
#
# COMPACT_ATOMS: atom_id res chain seq x y z
N GLU A 1 4.75 3.84 26.09
CA GLU A 1 4.52 4.10 24.65
C GLU A 1 4.09 2.82 23.96
N LYS A 2 3.23 2.89 22.95
CA LYS A 2 2.79 1.72 22.17
C LYS A 2 3.40 1.79 20.79
N THR A 3 4.14 0.77 20.40
CA THR A 3 4.67 0.64 19.04
C THR A 3 3.53 0.36 18.06
N PRO A 4 3.39 1.12 16.95
CA PRO A 4 2.35 0.85 15.97
C PRO A 4 2.67 -0.43 15.17
N GLY A 5 1.62 -1.13 14.73
CA GLY A 5 1.77 -2.13 13.67
C GLY A 5 2.07 -1.46 12.33
N ILE A 6 2.78 -2.15 11.44
CA ILE A 6 3.16 -1.64 10.12
C ILE A 6 2.41 -2.38 9.03
N ILE A 7 1.72 -1.65 8.15
CA ILE A 7 1.12 -2.22 6.94
C ILE A 7 1.89 -1.72 5.73
N GLY A 8 2.59 -2.62 5.05
CA GLY A 8 3.14 -2.38 3.73
C GLY A 8 2.05 -2.54 2.66
N VAL A 9 2.18 -1.85 1.54
CA VAL A 9 1.26 -1.99 0.42
C VAL A 9 2.05 -2.17 -0.87
N GLN A 10 1.66 -3.16 -1.67
CA GLN A 10 2.20 -3.39 -3.01
C GLN A 10 1.07 -3.60 -4.02
N GLY A 11 1.37 -3.50 -5.30
CA GLY A 11 0.44 -3.89 -6.35
C GLY A 11 0.55 -5.39 -6.67
N TYR A 12 -0.54 -6.02 -7.12
CA TYR A 12 -0.50 -7.43 -7.55
C TYR A 12 0.53 -7.69 -8.67
N SER A 13 0.77 -6.72 -9.56
CA SER A 13 1.73 -6.84 -10.67
C SER A 13 3.20 -6.73 -10.23
N CYS A 14 3.48 -6.27 -9.00
CA CYS A 14 4.85 -6.19 -8.46
C CYS A 14 4.84 -6.29 -6.93
N GLN A 15 5.07 -7.51 -6.42
CA GLN A 15 4.86 -7.87 -5.01
C GLN A 15 6.06 -8.56 -4.30
N PRO A 16 7.32 -8.11 -4.47
CA PRO A 16 8.48 -8.81 -3.90
C PRO A 16 8.56 -8.83 -2.37
N ILE A 17 7.97 -7.87 -1.66
CA ILE A 17 7.95 -7.88 -0.19
C ILE A 17 6.89 -8.87 0.30
N TYR A 18 5.73 -8.93 -0.35
CA TYR A 18 4.72 -9.97 -0.10
C TYR A 18 5.33 -11.35 -0.31
N ARG A 19 6.04 -11.57 -1.43
CA ARG A 19 6.76 -12.82 -1.68
C ARG A 19 7.82 -13.13 -0.63
N ALA A 20 8.58 -12.14 -0.17
CA ALA A 20 9.56 -12.33 0.89
C ALA A 20 8.90 -12.66 2.25
N LEU A 21 7.69 -12.17 2.50
CA LEU A 21 6.94 -12.39 3.75
C LEU A 21 6.24 -13.76 3.77
N TYR A 22 5.62 -14.15 2.64
CA TYR A 22 4.73 -15.31 2.52
C TYR A 22 5.33 -16.50 1.73
N GLY A 23 6.43 -16.29 1.00
CA GLY A 23 7.08 -17.32 0.18
C GLY A 23 6.39 -17.63 -1.15
N ALA A 24 5.33 -16.87 -1.52
CA ALA A 24 4.57 -17.05 -2.75
C ALA A 24 4.09 -15.70 -3.31
N GLU A 25 3.64 -15.72 -4.57
CA GLU A 25 2.97 -14.58 -5.21
C GLU A 25 1.46 -14.85 -5.25
N GLU A 26 0.68 -13.80 -5.02
CA GLU A 26 -0.78 -13.84 -5.09
C GLU A 26 -1.24 -13.34 -6.46
N LYS A 27 -2.13 -14.07 -7.14
CA LYS A 27 -2.73 -13.58 -8.38
C LYS A 27 -3.79 -12.52 -8.06
N GLY A 28 -3.86 -11.47 -8.87
CA GLY A 28 -4.89 -10.45 -8.76
C GLY A 28 -5.03 -9.59 -10.00
N GLU A 29 -5.80 -8.52 -9.87
CA GLU A 29 -5.99 -7.52 -10.92
C GLU A 29 -4.65 -6.84 -11.26
N ASP A 30 -4.48 -6.40 -12.51
CA ASP A 30 -3.34 -5.57 -12.87
C ASP A 30 -3.27 -4.31 -11.98
N SER A 31 -2.05 -3.89 -11.64
CA SER A 31 -1.76 -2.79 -10.72
C SER A 31 -0.80 -1.75 -11.32
N THR A 32 -0.82 -1.57 -12.63
CA THR A 32 0.04 -0.64 -13.38
C THR A 32 -0.13 0.83 -12.99
N LEU A 33 -1.25 1.21 -12.37
CA LEU A 33 -1.44 2.57 -11.85
C LEU A 33 -0.53 2.90 -10.66
N ALA A 34 0.03 1.90 -9.98
CA ALA A 34 0.97 2.08 -8.88
C ALA A 34 2.44 1.94 -9.34
N ASP A 35 2.79 2.66 -10.41
CA ASP A 35 4.11 2.59 -11.07
C ASP A 35 5.29 2.98 -10.19
N GLY A 36 5.12 3.98 -9.33
CA GLY A 36 6.16 4.47 -8.42
C GLY A 36 6.61 3.44 -7.37
N VAL A 37 5.89 2.33 -7.20
CA VAL A 37 6.27 1.21 -6.32
C VAL A 37 6.54 -0.10 -7.08
N MET A 38 6.59 -0.09 -8.42
CA MET A 38 6.93 -1.26 -9.24
C MET A 38 8.44 -1.57 -9.21
N VAL A 39 8.96 -1.91 -8.04
CA VAL A 39 10.36 -2.28 -7.82
C VAL A 39 10.48 -3.80 -7.74
N TYR A 40 10.84 -4.47 -8.84
CA TYR A 40 10.84 -5.94 -8.93
C TYR A 40 11.89 -6.64 -8.05
N ASN A 41 13.05 -6.02 -7.83
CA ASN A 41 14.14 -6.60 -7.03
C ASN A 41 14.64 -5.58 -5.99
N PRO A 42 13.87 -5.31 -4.92
CA PRO A 42 14.25 -4.33 -3.93
C PRO A 42 15.45 -4.86 -3.12
N PRO A 43 16.55 -4.09 -2.99
CA PRO A 43 17.79 -4.58 -2.38
C PRO A 43 17.63 -4.97 -0.90
N ARG A 44 16.58 -4.46 -0.25
CA ARG A 44 16.30 -4.68 1.18
C ARG A 44 15.03 -5.52 1.41
N ALA A 45 14.61 -6.33 0.44
CA ALA A 45 13.36 -7.10 0.52
C ALA A 45 13.24 -7.92 1.83
N GLY A 46 14.28 -8.69 2.15
CA GLY A 46 14.32 -9.54 3.34
C GLY A 46 14.31 -8.75 4.65
N GLU A 47 15.00 -7.60 4.69
CA GLU A 47 15.01 -6.71 5.86
C GLU A 47 13.63 -6.09 6.09
N ILE A 48 12.98 -5.60 5.02
CA ILE A 48 11.63 -5.03 5.09
C ILE A 48 10.64 -6.09 5.58
N ALA A 49 10.63 -7.29 4.99
CA ALA A 49 9.76 -8.38 5.43
C ALA A 49 10.03 -8.80 6.89
N GLY A 50 11.31 -8.82 7.30
CA GLY A 50 11.71 -9.07 8.69
C GLY A 50 11.15 -8.02 9.65
N LYS A 51 11.24 -6.74 9.31
CA LYS A 51 10.71 -5.64 10.12
C LYS A 51 9.18 -5.65 10.18
N ILE A 52 8.50 -5.92 9.08
CA ILE A 52 7.04 -6.08 9.07
C ILE A 52 6.63 -7.18 10.07
N ARG A 53 7.31 -8.33 10.06
CA ARG A 53 7.05 -9.42 11.01
C ARG A 53 7.35 -9.02 12.46
N GLU A 54 8.48 -8.34 12.70
CA GLU A 54 8.87 -7.84 14.03
C GLU A 54 7.82 -6.90 14.63
N TYR A 55 7.21 -6.03 13.82
CA TYR A 55 6.18 -5.10 14.24
C TYR A 55 4.75 -5.67 14.13
N SER A 56 4.60 -6.99 14.04
CA SER A 56 3.28 -7.66 13.90
C SER A 56 2.43 -7.06 12.78
N GLY A 57 3.09 -6.68 11.70
CA GLY A 57 2.54 -6.04 10.52
C GLY A 57 2.16 -7.02 9.42
N ASP A 58 1.74 -6.47 8.29
CA ASP A 58 1.36 -7.22 7.10
C ASP A 58 1.71 -6.46 5.80
N VAL A 59 1.60 -7.12 4.65
CA VAL A 59 1.64 -6.54 3.31
C VAL A 59 0.30 -6.76 2.63
N VAL A 60 -0.37 -5.68 2.25
CA VAL A 60 -1.60 -5.72 1.47
C VAL A 60 -1.29 -5.55 -0.02
N LEU A 61 -1.95 -6.33 -0.86
CA LEU A 61 -1.89 -6.18 -2.31
C LEU A 61 -3.10 -5.43 -2.82
N VAL A 62 -2.91 -4.53 -3.80
CA VAL A 62 -3.97 -3.75 -4.42
C VAL A 62 -3.94 -3.81 -5.95
N GLY A 63 -5.12 -3.70 -6.57
CA GLY A 63 -5.31 -3.66 -8.03
C GLY A 63 -5.77 -2.30 -8.55
N ASN A 64 -5.76 -2.12 -9.87
CA ASN A 64 -6.10 -0.86 -10.54
C ASN A 64 -7.49 -0.32 -10.18
N THR A 65 -8.50 -1.17 -10.01
CA THR A 65 -9.85 -0.75 -9.59
C THR A 65 -9.81 -0.10 -8.21
N GLU A 66 -9.06 -0.69 -7.28
CA GLU A 66 -8.96 -0.23 -5.89
C GLU A 66 -8.13 1.05 -5.81
N ILE A 67 -7.04 1.12 -6.57
CA ILE A 67 -6.18 2.31 -6.70
C ILE A 67 -7.00 3.48 -7.24
N SER A 68 -7.73 3.27 -8.34
CA SER A 68 -8.52 4.32 -9.01
C SER A 68 -9.61 4.87 -8.08
N ARG A 69 -10.32 3.98 -7.37
CA ARG A 69 -11.34 4.39 -6.41
C ARG A 69 -10.73 5.20 -5.27
N ALA A 70 -9.68 4.69 -4.64
CA ALA A 70 -9.01 5.36 -3.53
C ALA A 70 -8.46 6.74 -3.93
N HIS A 71 -7.88 6.84 -5.13
CA HIS A 71 -7.37 8.08 -5.69
C HIS A 71 -8.48 9.13 -5.86
N SER A 72 -9.60 8.74 -6.48
CA SER A 72 -10.76 9.63 -6.66
C SER A 72 -11.34 10.11 -5.32
N GLU A 73 -11.49 9.20 -4.36
CA GLU A 73 -12.01 9.55 -3.02
C GLU A 73 -11.07 10.51 -2.28
N LEU A 74 -9.75 10.29 -2.31
CA LEU A 74 -8.76 11.20 -1.70
C LEU A 74 -8.83 12.61 -2.31
N TRP A 75 -8.98 12.71 -3.63
CA TRP A 75 -9.14 14.00 -4.30
C TRP A 75 -10.43 14.71 -3.88
N GLN A 76 -11.54 13.99 -3.78
CA GLN A 76 -12.81 14.54 -3.27
C GLN A 76 -12.69 15.01 -1.80
N MET A 77 -11.79 14.41 -1.03
CA MET A 77 -11.46 14.84 0.34
C MET A 77 -10.46 16.00 0.40
N GLY A 78 -9.98 16.51 -0.74
CA GLY A 78 -9.02 17.61 -0.82
C GLY A 78 -7.54 17.19 -0.77
N PHE A 79 -7.24 15.89 -0.81
CA PHE A 79 -5.87 15.38 -0.88
C PHE A 79 -5.43 15.19 -2.33
N LEU A 80 -4.71 16.16 -2.88
CA LEU A 80 -4.17 16.10 -4.24
C LEU A 80 -2.93 15.19 -4.33
N VAL A 81 -3.15 13.90 -4.51
CA VAL A 81 -2.10 12.86 -4.58
C VAL A 81 -1.96 12.20 -5.95
N GLU A 82 -0.80 11.61 -6.24
CA GLU A 82 -0.62 10.73 -7.40
C GLU A 82 -1.23 9.33 -7.15
N PRO A 83 -1.56 8.54 -8.20
CA PRO A 83 -2.18 7.22 -8.03
C PRO A 83 -1.38 6.26 -7.13
N THR A 84 -0.04 6.21 -7.28
CA THR A 84 0.84 5.43 -6.41
C THR A 84 0.72 5.81 -4.93
N SER A 85 0.50 7.08 -4.61
CA SER A 85 0.33 7.52 -3.23
C SER A 85 -1.04 7.13 -2.64
N ALA A 86 -2.03 6.82 -3.48
CA ALA A 86 -3.37 6.43 -3.03
C ALA A 86 -3.47 4.96 -2.57
N ILE A 87 -2.45 4.13 -2.83
CA ILE A 87 -2.48 2.69 -2.51
C ILE A 87 -2.71 2.42 -1.02
N VAL A 88 -2.23 3.30 -0.12
CA VAL A 88 -2.41 3.14 1.33
C VAL A 88 -3.88 3.31 1.74
N TYR A 89 -4.62 4.15 1.03
CA TYR A 89 -6.05 4.33 1.26
C TYR A 89 -6.86 3.19 0.64
N ALA A 90 -6.43 2.66 -0.51
CA ALA A 90 -6.99 1.43 -1.07
C ALA A 90 -6.82 0.23 -0.11
N ALA A 91 -5.64 0.09 0.50
CA ALA A 91 -5.38 -0.93 1.50
C ALA A 91 -6.23 -0.73 2.78
N TYR A 92 -6.40 0.51 3.23
CA TYR A 92 -7.30 0.83 4.34
C TYR A 92 -8.73 0.33 4.05
N TRP A 93 -9.28 0.56 2.85
CA TRP A 93 -10.60 0.05 2.49
C TRP A 93 -10.73 -1.47 2.59
N LYS A 94 -9.68 -2.23 2.26
CA LYS A 94 -9.66 -3.70 2.43
C LYS A 94 -9.62 -4.12 3.90
N LEU A 95 -8.94 -3.34 4.74
CA LEU A 95 -8.64 -3.71 6.12
C LEU A 95 -9.64 -3.14 7.13
N ARG A 96 -10.37 -2.08 6.81
CA ARG A 96 -11.15 -1.30 7.78
C ARG A 96 -12.09 -2.12 8.67
N GLU A 97 -12.71 -3.18 8.14
CA GLU A 97 -13.62 -4.04 8.90
C GLU A 97 -12.88 -4.95 9.89
N LYS A 98 -11.58 -5.16 9.69
CA LYS A 98 -10.67 -5.92 10.57
C LYS A 98 -9.95 -5.01 11.57
N ILE A 99 -9.98 -3.70 11.38
CA ILE A 99 -9.31 -2.74 12.27
C ILE A 99 -10.27 -2.41 13.43
N PRO A 100 -9.85 -2.54 14.70
CA PRO A 100 -10.67 -2.15 15.83
C PRO A 100 -11.09 -0.68 15.73
N SER A 101 -12.37 -0.39 16.01
CA SER A 101 -12.97 0.94 15.86
C SER A 101 -12.30 2.05 16.69
N ASN A 102 -11.55 1.69 17.72
CA ASN A 102 -10.78 2.60 18.58
C ASN A 102 -9.30 2.75 18.16
N SER A 103 -8.92 2.28 16.97
CA SER A 103 -7.54 2.37 16.47
C SER A 103 -7.25 3.74 15.86
N SER A 104 -6.04 4.25 16.09
CA SER A 104 -5.50 5.39 15.33
C SER A 104 -4.71 4.87 14.15
N ILE A 105 -4.99 5.41 12.96
CA ILE A 105 -4.34 5.02 11.70
C ILE A 105 -3.58 6.22 11.16
N LEU A 106 -2.31 6.01 10.81
CA LEU A 106 -1.51 6.96 10.06
C LEU A 106 -1.30 6.42 8.64
N MET A 107 -1.75 7.17 7.64
CA MET A 107 -1.51 6.87 6.23
C MET A 107 -0.49 7.86 5.67
N VAL A 108 0.58 7.35 5.09
CA VAL A 108 1.65 8.18 4.52
C VAL A 108 1.35 8.41 3.04
N LEU A 109 0.92 9.63 2.70
CA LEU A 109 0.71 10.04 1.31
C LEU A 109 2.02 10.60 0.75
N THR A 110 2.74 9.76 0.00
CA THR A 110 4.14 10.01 -0.40
C THR A 110 4.31 10.91 -1.63
N GLY A 111 3.27 11.08 -2.44
CA GLY A 111 3.39 11.69 -3.76
C GLY A 111 2.28 12.69 -4.08
N SER A 112 2.67 13.90 -4.48
CA SER A 112 1.73 14.94 -4.90
C SER A 112 1.14 14.64 -6.29
N GLY A 113 -0.15 14.91 -6.45
CA GLY A 113 -0.85 14.81 -7.73
C GLY A 113 -0.33 15.78 -8.80
N LEU A 114 0.46 16.79 -8.41
CA LEU A 114 1.13 17.69 -9.36
C LEU A 114 2.10 16.97 -10.31
N LYS A 115 2.60 15.79 -9.93
CA LYS A 115 3.45 14.95 -10.80
C LYS A 115 2.71 14.38 -12.02
N THR A 116 1.38 14.32 -11.95
CA THR A 116 0.49 13.69 -12.94
C THR A 116 -0.38 14.70 -13.69
N LEU A 117 -0.33 15.98 -13.31
CA LEU A 117 -1.12 17.07 -13.91
C LEU A 117 -0.36 17.85 -14.99
N LEU A 118 0.93 17.55 -15.20
CA LEU A 118 1.79 18.09 -16.24
C LEU A 118 2.10 16.99 -17.27
#